data_AF-A0A9W6CEL1-F1
#
_entry.id   AF-A0A9W6CEL1-F1
#
_cell.length_a   1.000
_cell.length_b   1.000
_cell.length_c   1.000
_cell.angle_alpha   90.00
_cell.angle_beta   90.00
_cell.angle_gamma   90.00
#
_symmetry.space_group_name_H-M   'P 1'
#
loop_
_entity.id
_entity.type
_entity.pdbx_description
1 polymer ?
#
loop_
_entity_poly.entity_id
_entity_poly.type
_entity_poly.pdbx_seq_one_letter_code
_entity_poly.pdbx_strand_id
1 'polypeptide(L)'
;MQLPYSDILDIAHFSRLFDNKSECYKLFWFQAIARKIKEGHTIITFEELIDEMIADAWYMVSEYHLNLGPNDALERVVHRLGEISNMKSCEKKEVILDYLAACEDKEVLNMKRTLSQNVPYRLQAPFMESMKGKEWNRSGKNLAARINQEERLMYYFLQFRGLDTRIQIQKEWADYIEEKYEIIQGWVERNLIQYLQRRNPSVPGIVTSSIRRKRGIWKRLKNTGK
;
A
#
# COMPACT_ATOMS: atom_id res chain seq x y z
N MET A 1 4.25 19.25 1.04
CA MET A 1 3.76 19.02 2.41
C MET A 1 4.87 18.32 3.15
N GLN A 2 5.29 18.85 4.29
CA GLN A 2 6.35 18.25 5.10
C GLN A 2 5.73 17.23 6.06
N LEU A 3 6.47 16.15 6.33
CA LEU A 3 6.11 15.19 7.35
C LEU A 3 6.39 15.78 8.75
N PRO A 4 5.60 15.43 9.78
CA PRO A 4 5.85 15.89 11.14
C PRO A 4 7.24 15.50 11.65
N TYR A 5 7.81 16.34 12.49
CA TYR A 5 9.10 16.06 13.11
C TYR A 5 8.99 14.95 14.17
N SER A 6 10.10 14.25 14.41
CA SER A 6 10.29 13.28 15.49
C SER A 6 11.73 13.37 15.98
N ASP A 7 11.93 13.37 17.31
CA ASP A 7 13.25 13.32 17.95
C ASP A 7 13.91 11.94 17.87
N ILE A 8 13.12 10.90 17.56
CA ILE A 8 13.54 9.49 17.64
C ILE A 8 13.69 8.90 16.23
N LEU A 9 12.76 9.24 15.32
CA LEU A 9 12.68 8.64 14.00
C LEU A 9 13.41 9.46 12.94
N ASP A 10 13.97 8.76 11.95
CA ASP A 10 14.60 9.38 10.80
C ASP A 10 13.56 9.84 9.76
N ILE A 11 12.98 11.02 10.02
CA ILE A 11 11.97 11.62 9.13
C ILE A 11 12.58 12.04 7.78
N ALA A 12 13.88 12.33 7.73
CA ALA A 12 14.56 12.69 6.49
C ALA A 12 14.53 11.52 5.51
N HIS A 13 14.94 10.32 5.93
CA HIS A 13 14.83 9.12 5.10
C HIS A 13 13.39 8.68 4.86
N PHE A 14 12.50 8.86 5.84
CA PHE A 14 11.07 8.57 5.66
C PHE A 14 10.44 9.40 4.54
N SER A 15 10.80 10.68 4.43
CA SER A 15 10.28 11.56 3.37
C SER A 15 10.66 11.11 1.96
N ARG A 16 11.68 10.26 1.83
CA ARG A 16 12.25 9.75 0.58
C ARG A 16 11.71 8.40 0.15
N LEU A 17 10.80 7.78 0.93
CA LEU A 17 10.17 6.48 0.59
C LEU A 17 9.63 6.41 -0.85
N PHE A 18 9.16 7.54 -1.37
CA PHE A 18 8.53 7.62 -2.69
C PHE A 18 9.36 8.43 -3.70
N ASP A 19 10.64 8.71 -3.45
CA ASP A 19 11.49 9.46 -4.39
C ASP A 19 11.63 8.74 -5.74
N ASN A 20 11.82 7.41 -5.70
CA ASN A 20 11.83 6.59 -6.90
C ASN A 20 10.38 6.25 -7.31
N LYS A 21 9.72 7.24 -7.92
CA LYS A 21 8.31 7.19 -8.31
C LYS A 21 8.00 6.28 -9.50
N SER A 22 8.79 5.24 -9.76
CA SER A 22 8.54 4.26 -10.82
C SER A 22 7.48 3.22 -10.42
N GLU A 23 7.21 3.06 -9.13
CA GLU A 23 6.48 1.92 -8.56
C GLU A 23 5.27 2.37 -7.73
N CYS A 24 4.06 2.33 -8.30
CA CYS A 24 2.85 2.77 -7.60
C CYS A 24 2.55 1.91 -6.36
N TYR A 25 2.95 0.64 -6.40
CA TYR A 25 2.68 -0.33 -5.37
C TYR A 25 3.24 0.06 -3.99
N LYS A 26 4.34 0.84 -3.93
CA LYS A 26 4.92 1.31 -2.65
C LYS A 26 3.96 2.23 -1.91
N LEU A 27 3.25 3.07 -2.65
CA LEU A 27 2.26 3.99 -2.09
C LEU A 27 1.08 3.21 -1.49
N PHE A 28 0.54 2.25 -2.24
CA PHE A 28 -0.57 1.42 -1.75
C PHE A 28 -0.15 0.56 -0.56
N TRP A 29 1.04 -0.04 -0.59
CA TRP A 29 1.56 -0.85 0.52
C TRP A 29 1.76 -0.04 1.80
N PHE A 30 2.40 1.12 1.71
CA PHE A 30 2.56 1.99 2.88
C PHE A 30 1.21 2.53 3.37
N GLN A 31 0.28 2.85 2.46
CA GLN A 31 -1.08 3.25 2.83
C GLN A 31 -1.81 2.14 3.60
N ALA A 32 -1.65 0.88 3.19
CA ALA A 32 -2.21 -0.27 3.90
C ALA A 32 -1.58 -0.43 5.29
N ILE A 33 -0.25 -0.32 5.42
CA ILE A 33 0.45 -0.33 6.71
C ILE A 33 -0.09 0.77 7.62
N ALA A 34 -0.16 2.02 7.14
CA ALA A 34 -0.61 3.15 7.95
C ALA A 34 -2.05 2.97 8.46
N ARG A 35 -2.94 2.39 7.63
CA ARG A 35 -4.32 2.07 8.03
C ARG A 35 -4.37 0.96 9.07
N LYS A 36 -3.59 -0.11 8.90
CA LYS A 36 -3.51 -1.20 9.87
C LYS A 36 -2.96 -0.74 11.23
N ILE A 37 -1.95 0.14 11.23
CA ILE A 37 -1.46 0.78 12.46
C ILE A 37 -2.58 1.60 13.12
N LYS A 38 -3.35 2.37 12.34
CA LYS A 38 -4.46 3.17 12.87
C LYS A 38 -5.59 2.33 13.45
N GLU A 39 -5.76 1.10 12.96
CA GLU A 39 -6.68 0.08 13.46
C GLU A 39 -6.14 -0.65 14.71
N GLY A 40 -4.90 -0.35 15.14
CA GLY A 40 -4.25 -0.95 16.31
C GLY A 40 -3.42 -2.20 16.01
N HIS A 41 -3.20 -2.53 14.73
CA HIS A 41 -2.43 -3.70 14.34
C HIS A 41 -0.94 -3.37 14.18
N THR A 42 -0.09 -4.10 14.89
CA THR A 42 1.38 -4.02 14.79
C THR A 42 2.03 -5.27 14.19
N ILE A 43 1.27 -6.36 14.05
CA ILE A 43 1.66 -7.56 13.31
C ILE A 43 0.67 -7.72 12.17
N ILE A 44 1.17 -7.77 10.94
CA ILE A 44 0.34 -7.79 9.73
C ILE A 44 0.92 -8.81 8.75
N THR A 45 0.07 -9.59 8.09
CA THR A 45 0.47 -10.52 7.03
C THR A 45 0.64 -9.80 5.69
N PHE A 46 1.40 -10.39 4.76
CA PHE A 46 1.47 -9.91 3.39
C PHE A 46 0.11 -9.99 2.69
N GLU A 47 -0.67 -11.03 2.95
CA GLU A 47 -2.02 -11.17 2.38
C GLU A 47 -2.92 -9.99 2.76
N GLU A 48 -3.01 -9.66 4.06
CA GLU A 48 -3.81 -8.52 4.52
C GLU A 48 -3.40 -7.22 3.84
N LEU A 49 -2.09 -6.97 3.68
CA LEU A 49 -1.60 -5.76 3.02
C LEU A 49 -1.90 -5.76 1.51
N ILE A 50 -1.77 -6.89 0.84
CA ILE A 50 -2.04 -7.01 -0.60
C ILE A 50 -3.53 -6.84 -0.88
N ASP A 51 -4.39 -7.43 -0.07
CA ASP A 51 -5.84 -7.31 -0.22
C ASP A 51 -6.29 -5.87 -0.03
N GLU A 52 -5.69 -5.18 0.94
CA GLU A 52 -5.88 -3.76 1.15
C GLU A 52 -5.43 -2.90 -0.03
N MET A 53 -4.33 -3.25 -0.69
CA MET A 53 -3.88 -2.59 -1.91
C MET A 53 -4.85 -2.78 -3.07
N ILE A 54 -5.33 -4.03 -3.28
CA ILE A 54 -6.25 -4.37 -4.36
C ILE A 54 -7.57 -3.62 -4.16
N ALA A 55 -8.12 -3.67 -2.93
CA ALA A 55 -9.36 -2.98 -2.60
C ALA A 55 -9.23 -1.45 -2.72
N ASP A 56 -8.06 -0.87 -2.40
CA ASP A 56 -7.82 0.56 -2.60
C ASP A 56 -7.67 0.97 -4.06
N ALA A 57 -7.12 0.09 -4.89
CA ALA A 57 -6.94 0.29 -6.32
C ALA A 57 -8.21 0.04 -7.14
N TRP A 58 -9.15 -0.79 -6.65
CA TRP A 58 -10.36 -1.21 -7.34
C TRP A 58 -11.05 -0.04 -8.05
N TYR A 59 -11.53 0.95 -7.29
CA TYR A 59 -12.28 2.08 -7.84
C TYR A 59 -11.45 2.93 -8.83
N MET A 60 -10.13 3.01 -8.66
CA MET A 60 -9.27 3.76 -9.57
C MET A 60 -9.19 3.09 -10.94
N VAL A 61 -9.15 1.76 -10.96
CA VAL A 61 -8.97 0.96 -12.18
C VAL A 61 -10.32 0.63 -12.82
N SER A 62 -11.30 0.15 -12.05
CA SER A 62 -12.57 -0.35 -12.58
C SER A 62 -13.57 0.76 -12.95
N GLU A 63 -13.63 1.85 -12.17
CA GLU A 63 -14.55 2.98 -12.47
C GLU A 63 -13.87 4.04 -13.33
N TYR A 64 -12.70 4.51 -12.89
CA TYR A 64 -12.01 5.62 -13.57
C TYR A 64 -11.05 5.18 -14.66
N HIS A 65 -10.83 3.88 -14.86
CA HIS A 65 -9.96 3.35 -15.90
C HIS A 65 -8.55 3.96 -15.86
N LEU A 66 -8.06 4.27 -14.65
CA LEU A 66 -6.74 4.87 -14.45
C LEU A 66 -5.64 3.83 -14.65
N ASN A 67 -4.62 4.21 -15.41
CA ASN A 67 -3.39 3.43 -15.56
C ASN A 67 -2.52 3.61 -14.30
N LEU A 68 -2.23 2.50 -13.61
CA LEU A 68 -1.40 2.48 -12.41
C LEU A 68 0.09 2.30 -12.73
N GLY A 69 0.43 1.93 -13.96
CA GLY A 69 1.80 1.85 -14.45
C GLY A 69 1.99 0.75 -15.49
N PRO A 70 3.09 0.79 -16.26
CA PRO A 70 3.43 -0.25 -17.22
C PRO A 70 3.68 -1.56 -16.48
N ASN A 71 2.97 -2.61 -16.88
CA ASN A 71 3.05 -3.94 -16.26
C ASN A 71 2.72 -3.95 -14.76
N ASP A 72 1.88 -3.02 -14.29
CA ASP A 72 1.53 -2.99 -12.88
C ASP A 72 0.74 -4.26 -12.50
N ALA A 73 1.32 -5.06 -11.60
CA ALA A 73 0.71 -6.29 -11.15
C ALA A 73 -0.59 -6.04 -10.37
N LEU A 74 -0.73 -4.88 -9.73
CA LEU A 74 -1.94 -4.50 -9.00
C LEU A 74 -3.09 -4.23 -9.96
N GLU A 75 -2.83 -3.50 -11.05
CA GLU A 75 -3.84 -3.23 -12.08
C GLU A 75 -4.36 -4.52 -12.72
N ARG A 76 -3.47 -5.46 -13.07
CA ARG A 76 -3.88 -6.77 -13.61
C ARG A 76 -4.74 -7.57 -12.64
N VAL A 77 -4.42 -7.56 -11.35
CA VAL A 77 -5.24 -8.24 -10.35
C VAL A 77 -6.64 -7.65 -10.30
N VAL A 78 -6.76 -6.32 -10.34
CA VAL A 78 -8.08 -5.67 -10.33
C VAL A 78 -8.90 -6.04 -11.57
N HIS A 79 -8.31 -6.03 -12.76
CA HIS A 79 -8.99 -6.45 -14.00
C HIS A 79 -9.48 -7.90 -13.91
N ARG A 80 -8.58 -8.83 -13.52
CA ARG A 80 -8.94 -10.23 -13.34
C ARG A 80 -10.05 -10.42 -12.32
N LEU A 81 -9.97 -9.72 -11.20
CA LEU A 81 -10.99 -9.75 -10.15
C LEU A 81 -12.34 -9.23 -10.68
N GLY A 82 -12.32 -8.19 -11.54
CA GLY A 82 -13.50 -7.70 -12.26
C GLY A 82 -14.18 -8.75 -13.13
N GLU A 83 -13.39 -9.55 -13.85
CA GLU A 83 -13.89 -10.62 -14.74
C GLU A 83 -14.58 -11.75 -13.97
N ILE A 84 -14.07 -12.12 -12.79
CA ILE A 84 -14.51 -13.32 -12.07
C ILE A 84 -15.53 -13.05 -10.95
N SER A 85 -15.64 -11.80 -10.49
CA SER A 85 -16.46 -11.48 -9.31
C SER A 85 -17.86 -10.96 -9.62
N ASN A 86 -18.13 -10.47 -10.83
CA ASN A 86 -19.34 -9.73 -11.19
C ASN A 86 -19.64 -8.53 -10.27
N MET A 87 -18.64 -8.04 -9.51
CA MET A 87 -18.79 -6.86 -8.66
C MET A 87 -18.93 -5.60 -9.50
N LYS A 88 -19.65 -4.61 -8.98
CA LYS A 88 -19.76 -3.29 -9.64
C LYS A 88 -18.43 -2.55 -9.55
N SER A 89 -18.13 -1.72 -10.54
CA SER A 89 -16.96 -0.82 -10.51
C SER A 89 -16.93 0.08 -9.27
N CYS A 90 -18.10 0.48 -8.77
CA CYS A 90 -18.29 1.28 -7.57
C CYS A 90 -18.54 0.49 -6.26
N GLU A 91 -18.19 -0.80 -6.25
CA GLU A 91 -18.40 -1.69 -5.09
C GLU A 91 -17.71 -1.18 -3.83
N LYS A 92 -18.31 -1.50 -2.67
CA LYS A 92 -17.76 -1.12 -1.37
C LYS A 92 -16.46 -1.87 -1.08
N LYS A 93 -15.56 -1.19 -0.39
CA LYS A 93 -14.25 -1.72 -0.03
C LYS A 93 -14.37 -3.02 0.77
N GLU A 94 -15.28 -3.06 1.73
CA GLU A 94 -15.49 -4.20 2.62
C GLU A 94 -15.91 -5.44 1.82
N VAL A 95 -16.80 -5.28 0.84
CA VAL A 95 -17.25 -6.37 -0.04
C VAL A 95 -16.11 -6.92 -0.90
N ILE A 96 -15.22 -6.04 -1.38
CA ILE A 96 -14.03 -6.46 -2.15
C ILE A 96 -13.07 -7.26 -1.26
N LEU A 97 -12.85 -6.82 -0.02
CA LEU A 97 -12.00 -7.54 0.94
C LEU A 97 -12.59 -8.91 1.30
N ASP A 98 -13.90 -8.97 1.55
CA ASP A 98 -14.60 -10.23 1.84
C ASP A 98 -14.48 -11.22 0.67
N TYR A 99 -14.62 -10.74 -0.57
CA TYR A 99 -14.41 -11.56 -1.77
C TYR A 99 -12.96 -12.05 -1.87
N LEU A 100 -11.98 -11.17 -1.65
CA LEU A 100 -10.55 -11.50 -1.73
C LEU A 100 -10.13 -12.55 -0.70
N ALA A 101 -10.73 -12.53 0.49
CA ALA A 101 -10.49 -13.50 1.55
C ALA A 101 -11.02 -14.91 1.21
N ALA A 102 -12.10 -14.99 0.42
CA ALA A 102 -12.71 -16.25 -0.02
C ALA A 102 -12.26 -16.68 -1.43
N CYS A 103 -11.37 -15.93 -2.09
CA CYS A 103 -11.02 -16.12 -3.49
C CYS A 103 -10.06 -17.30 -3.69
N GLU A 104 -10.50 -18.33 -4.42
CA GLU A 104 -9.70 -19.50 -4.78
C GLU A 104 -9.16 -19.47 -6.23
N ASP A 105 -9.38 -18.37 -6.97
CA ASP A 105 -8.89 -18.25 -8.35
C ASP A 105 -7.36 -18.31 -8.40
N LYS A 106 -6.85 -19.31 -9.13
CA LYS A 106 -5.40 -19.60 -9.19
C LYS A 106 -4.61 -18.45 -9.79
N GLU A 107 -5.18 -17.68 -10.70
CA GLU A 107 -4.50 -16.57 -11.35
C GLU A 107 -4.37 -15.39 -10.38
N VAL A 108 -5.45 -15.04 -9.67
CA VAL A 108 -5.43 -14.04 -8.60
C VAL A 108 -4.41 -14.41 -7.53
N LEU A 109 -4.42 -15.66 -7.05
CA LEU A 109 -3.46 -16.14 -6.05
C LEU A 109 -2.01 -16.06 -6.53
N ASN A 110 -1.73 -16.39 -7.80
CA ASN A 110 -0.39 -16.24 -8.37
C ASN A 110 0.03 -14.77 -8.47
N MET A 111 -0.87 -13.88 -8.86
CA MET A 111 -0.58 -12.45 -8.93
C MET A 111 -0.35 -11.84 -7.54
N LYS A 112 -1.13 -12.23 -6.52
CA LYS A 112 -0.87 -11.86 -5.11
C LYS A 112 0.56 -12.28 -4.71
N ARG A 113 0.99 -13.50 -5.05
CA ARG A 113 2.37 -13.97 -4.78
C ARG A 113 3.43 -13.14 -5.52
N THR A 114 3.17 -12.69 -6.75
CA THR A 114 4.10 -11.79 -7.46
C THR A 114 4.22 -10.43 -6.78
N LEU A 115 3.11 -9.87 -6.28
CA LEU A 115 3.13 -8.63 -5.49
C LEU A 115 3.98 -8.81 -4.22
N SER A 116 3.81 -9.92 -3.51
CA SER A 116 4.52 -10.20 -2.26
C SER A 116 6.04 -10.37 -2.41
N GLN A 117 6.54 -10.60 -3.63
CA GLN A 117 7.97 -10.78 -3.90
C GLN A 117 8.74 -9.46 -4.08
N ASN A 118 8.07 -8.38 -4.48
CA ASN A 118 8.74 -7.13 -4.85
C ASN A 118 8.58 -6.05 -3.80
N VAL A 119 7.34 -5.84 -3.35
CA VAL A 119 6.96 -4.67 -2.57
C VAL A 119 7.56 -4.61 -1.17
N PRO A 120 7.45 -5.68 -0.34
CA PRO A 120 7.73 -5.54 1.08
C PRO A 120 9.21 -5.32 1.40
N TYR A 121 10.12 -5.67 0.49
CA TYR A 121 11.56 -5.54 0.70
C TYR A 121 12.11 -4.16 0.31
N ARG A 122 11.48 -3.51 -0.67
CA ARG A 122 12.02 -2.30 -1.30
C ARG A 122 11.42 -1.01 -0.78
N LEU A 123 10.33 -1.06 -0.01
CA LEU A 123 9.71 0.13 0.57
C LEU A 123 10.73 0.91 1.40
N GLN A 124 11.36 0.23 2.36
CA GLN A 124 12.27 0.83 3.35
C GLN A 124 13.69 1.06 2.83
N ALA A 125 13.93 0.93 1.51
CA ALA A 125 15.24 1.09 0.90
C ALA A 125 15.98 2.39 1.29
N PRO A 126 15.31 3.55 1.45
CA PRO A 126 15.98 4.77 1.90
C PRO A 126 16.67 4.66 3.27
N PHE A 127 16.20 3.78 4.17
CA PHE A 127 16.81 3.60 5.49
C PHE A 127 18.05 2.68 5.47
N MET A 128 18.29 1.97 4.37
CA MET A 128 19.26 0.88 4.30
C MET A 128 20.44 1.27 3.40
N GLU A 129 21.27 2.21 3.85
CA GLU A 129 22.42 2.69 3.07
C GLU A 129 23.40 1.58 2.67
N SER A 130 23.49 0.52 3.48
CA SER A 130 24.35 -0.63 3.26
C SER A 130 23.84 -1.55 2.12
N MET A 131 22.56 -1.46 1.76
CA MET A 131 21.92 -2.33 0.77
C MET A 131 22.18 -1.84 -0.65
N LYS A 132 23.23 -2.38 -1.30
CA LYS A 132 23.65 -1.97 -2.66
C LYS A 132 23.80 -3.15 -3.62
N GLY A 133 23.53 -2.90 -4.90
CA GLY A 133 23.84 -3.83 -6.00
C GLY A 133 23.28 -5.24 -5.78
N LYS A 134 24.17 -6.24 -5.74
CA LYS A 134 23.84 -7.67 -5.65
C LYS A 134 23.09 -8.05 -4.37
N GLU A 135 23.14 -7.24 -3.32
CA GLU A 135 22.38 -7.48 -2.08
C GLU A 135 20.87 -7.59 -2.33
N TRP A 136 20.37 -6.83 -3.32
CA TRP A 136 18.96 -6.87 -3.72
C TRP A 136 18.57 -8.09 -4.56
N ASN A 137 19.55 -8.87 -5.03
CA ASN A 137 19.31 -10.03 -5.89
C ASN A 137 19.19 -11.34 -5.09
N ARG A 138 19.14 -11.25 -3.76
CA ARG A 138 18.90 -12.39 -2.86
C ARG A 138 17.47 -12.91 -3.05
N SER A 139 17.28 -14.22 -2.85
CA SER A 139 15.93 -14.81 -2.78
C SER A 139 15.14 -14.24 -1.60
N GLY A 140 13.80 -14.22 -1.68
CA GLY A 140 12.96 -13.51 -0.70
C GLY A 140 13.28 -13.78 0.77
N LYS A 141 13.47 -15.05 1.17
CA LYS A 141 13.84 -15.41 2.55
C LYS A 141 15.22 -14.87 2.95
N ASN A 142 16.20 -14.96 2.06
CA ASN A 142 17.56 -14.49 2.31
C ASN A 142 17.63 -12.96 2.30
N LEU A 143 16.80 -12.31 1.48
CA LEU A 143 16.64 -10.86 1.45
C LEU A 143 15.98 -10.36 2.73
N ALA A 144 14.90 -11.00 3.19
CA ALA A 144 14.28 -10.71 4.48
C ALA A 144 15.28 -10.82 5.64
N ALA A 145 16.03 -11.92 5.70
CA ALA A 145 17.04 -12.14 6.73
C ALA A 145 18.15 -11.07 6.71
N ARG A 146 18.59 -10.65 5.51
CA ARG A 146 19.57 -9.57 5.36
C ARG A 146 19.01 -8.23 5.80
N ILE A 147 17.77 -7.89 5.42
CA ILE A 147 17.10 -6.66 5.81
C ILE A 147 16.90 -6.61 7.34
N ASN A 148 16.59 -7.76 7.96
CA ASN A 148 16.44 -7.84 9.41
C ASN A 148 17.74 -7.57 10.20
N GLN A 149 18.90 -7.49 9.54
CA GLN A 149 20.16 -7.07 10.16
C GLN A 149 20.33 -5.55 10.19
N GLU A 150 19.50 -4.80 9.46
CA GLU A 150 19.50 -3.33 9.49
C GLU A 150 18.77 -2.83 10.74
N GLU A 151 19.18 -1.67 11.23
CA GLU A 151 18.62 -1.06 12.43
C GLU A 151 17.59 0.02 12.09
N ARG A 152 16.71 0.31 13.05
CA ARG A 152 15.76 1.45 13.01
C ARG A 152 14.78 1.43 11.84
N LEU A 153 14.49 0.24 11.31
CA LEU A 153 13.47 0.06 10.29
C LEU A 153 12.06 0.24 10.87
N MET A 154 11.11 0.60 10.01
CA MET A 154 9.68 0.67 10.32
C MET A 154 9.11 -0.69 10.68
N TYR A 155 9.55 -1.74 9.97
CA TYR A 155 9.13 -3.10 10.26
C TYR A 155 10.20 -4.13 9.92
N TYR A 156 10.08 -5.27 10.61
CA TYR A 156 10.93 -6.44 10.44
C TYR A 156 10.11 -7.67 10.03
N PHE A 157 10.72 -8.57 9.28
CA PHE A 157 10.08 -9.81 8.84
C PHE A 157 10.12 -10.86 9.96
N LEU A 158 8.98 -11.50 10.25
CA LEU A 158 8.87 -12.58 11.24
C LEU A 158 8.94 -13.95 10.55
N GLN A 159 7.80 -14.62 10.42
CA GLN A 159 7.70 -15.94 9.78
C GLN A 159 7.64 -15.78 8.28
N PHE A 160 8.52 -16.45 7.54
CA PHE A 160 8.55 -16.41 6.08
C PHE A 160 7.73 -17.56 5.48
N ARG A 161 6.51 -17.27 5.01
CA ARG A 161 5.53 -18.27 4.51
C ARG A 161 4.70 -17.74 3.34
N GLY A 162 5.35 -17.22 2.30
CA GLY A 162 4.62 -16.71 1.13
C GLY A 162 3.69 -15.55 1.51
N LEU A 163 2.38 -15.68 1.24
CA LEU A 163 1.37 -14.70 1.62
C LEU A 163 1.12 -14.60 3.14
N ASP A 164 1.32 -15.70 3.87
CA ASP A 164 1.26 -15.73 5.34
C ASP A 164 2.49 -15.09 6.01
N THR A 165 3.42 -14.54 5.22
CA THR A 165 4.59 -13.88 5.78
C THR A 165 4.16 -12.67 6.60
N ARG A 166 4.63 -12.58 7.84
CA ARG A 166 4.27 -11.51 8.78
C ARG A 166 5.36 -10.47 8.88
N ILE A 167 4.94 -9.21 8.98
CA ILE A 167 5.80 -8.09 9.40
C ILE A 167 5.43 -7.66 10.81
N GLN A 168 6.43 -7.28 11.59
CA GLN A 168 6.28 -6.64 12.89
C GLN A 168 6.64 -5.16 12.73
N ILE A 169 5.65 -4.29 12.89
CA ILE A 169 5.87 -2.84 12.98
C ILE A 169 6.58 -2.54 14.31
N GLN A 170 7.62 -1.72 14.25
CA GLN A 170 8.32 -1.24 15.45
C GLN A 170 7.46 -0.22 16.21
N LYS A 171 7.57 -0.23 17.54
CA LYS A 171 6.68 0.54 18.42
C LYS A 171 6.76 2.04 18.14
N GLU A 172 7.98 2.57 18.00
CA GLU A 172 8.26 3.98 17.77
C GLU A 172 7.60 4.47 16.47
N TRP A 173 7.64 3.63 15.43
CA TRP A 173 6.99 3.90 14.16
C TRP A 173 5.47 3.79 14.25
N ALA A 174 4.95 2.80 14.98
CA ALA A 174 3.52 2.64 15.19
C ALA A 174 2.94 3.86 15.94
N ASP A 175 3.56 4.26 17.05
CA ASP A 175 3.17 5.43 17.86
C ASP A 175 3.15 6.71 17.00
N TYR A 176 4.24 6.96 16.26
CA TYR A 176 4.36 8.14 15.40
C TYR A 176 3.32 8.15 14.27
N ILE A 177 3.11 7.02 13.59
CA ILE A 177 2.15 6.91 12.49
C ILE A 177 0.72 7.09 13.01
N GLU A 178 0.40 6.51 14.17
CA GLU A 178 -0.91 6.64 14.79
C GLU A 178 -1.21 8.08 15.22
N GLU A 179 -0.26 8.72 15.91
CA GLU A 179 -0.39 10.10 16.40
C GLU A 179 -0.51 11.10 15.25
N LYS A 180 0.26 10.89 14.18
CA LYS A 180 0.34 11.81 13.04
C LYS A 180 -0.44 11.35 11.81
N TYR A 181 -1.35 10.39 11.99
CA TYR A 181 -2.01 9.67 10.92
C TYR A 181 -2.60 10.57 9.82
N GLU A 182 -3.39 11.58 10.17
CA GLU A 182 -4.07 12.46 9.20
C GLU A 182 -3.08 13.21 8.28
N ILE A 183 -1.93 13.62 8.84
CA ILE A 183 -0.89 14.32 8.08
C ILE A 183 -0.16 13.32 7.18
N ILE A 184 0.20 12.15 7.70
CA ILE A 184 0.86 11.09 6.94
C ILE A 184 -0.04 10.61 5.79
N GLN A 185 -1.32 10.36 6.07
CA GLN A 185 -2.31 9.99 5.06
C GLN A 185 -2.40 11.06 3.97
N GLY A 186 -2.51 12.34 4.34
CA GLY A 186 -2.50 13.44 3.37
C GLY A 186 -1.21 13.53 2.56
N TRP A 187 -0.08 13.04 3.08
CA TRP A 187 1.21 13.02 2.39
C TRP A 187 1.25 11.89 1.37
N VAL A 188 0.79 10.70 1.75
CA VAL A 188 0.65 9.55 0.85
C VAL A 188 -0.33 9.88 -0.28
N GLU A 189 -1.51 10.43 0.03
CA GLU A 189 -2.51 10.83 -0.96
C GLU A 189 -1.94 11.82 -1.98
N ARG A 190 -1.19 12.83 -1.53
CA ARG A 190 -0.54 13.79 -2.46
C ARG A 190 0.47 13.11 -3.37
N ASN A 191 1.29 12.20 -2.84
CA ASN A 191 2.26 11.46 -3.66
C ASN A 191 1.56 10.55 -4.67
N LEU A 192 0.45 9.90 -4.28
CA LEU A 192 -0.38 9.09 -5.16
C LEU A 192 -1.03 9.91 -6.27
N ILE A 193 -1.59 11.08 -5.94
CA ILE A 193 -2.15 12.02 -6.94
C ILE A 193 -1.08 12.43 -7.95
N GLN A 194 0.10 12.84 -7.47
CA GLN A 194 1.22 13.21 -8.36
C GLN A 194 1.70 12.04 -9.22
N TYR A 195 1.65 10.82 -8.68
CA TYR A 195 1.98 9.62 -9.43
C TYR A 195 0.95 9.40 -10.56
N LEU A 196 -0.33 9.34 -10.22
CA LEU A 196 -1.42 9.05 -11.15
C LEU A 196 -1.54 10.12 -12.24
N GLN A 197 -1.37 11.40 -11.91
CA GLN A 197 -1.45 12.50 -12.87
C GLN A 197 -0.34 12.42 -13.93
N ARG A 198 0.88 12.00 -13.57
CA ARG A 198 1.98 11.80 -14.52
C ARG A 198 1.72 10.60 -15.45
N ARG A 199 1.02 9.57 -14.97
CA ARG A 199 0.68 8.38 -15.76
C ARG A 199 -0.54 8.56 -16.65
N ASN A 200 -1.45 9.45 -16.26
CA ASN A 200 -2.73 9.68 -16.92
C ASN A 200 -2.85 11.17 -17.32
N PRO A 201 -1.99 11.68 -18.23
CA PRO A 201 -1.96 13.10 -18.59
C PRO A 201 -3.25 13.58 -19.25
N SER A 202 -3.99 12.67 -19.89
CA SER A 202 -5.28 12.91 -20.55
C SER A 202 -6.47 13.00 -19.60
N VAL A 203 -6.28 12.78 -18.28
CA VAL A 203 -7.32 12.87 -17.26
C VAL A 203 -7.04 14.11 -16.40
N PRO A 204 -7.65 15.28 -16.72
CA PRO A 204 -7.43 16.50 -15.95
C PRO A 204 -8.08 16.38 -14.57
N GLY A 205 -7.37 16.75 -13.51
CA GLY A 205 -7.97 16.91 -12.19
C GLY A 205 -8.29 15.60 -11.45
N ILE A 206 -7.43 14.58 -11.54
CA ILE A 206 -7.46 13.38 -10.65
C ILE A 206 -7.54 13.81 -9.16
N VAL A 207 -6.98 15.00 -8.87
CA VAL A 207 -7.01 15.76 -7.61
C VAL A 207 -8.43 15.93 -7.03
N THR A 208 -9.48 16.04 -7.86
CA THR A 208 -10.77 16.59 -7.42
C THR A 208 -11.87 15.56 -7.17
N SER A 209 -11.87 14.42 -7.87
CA SER A 209 -13.05 13.53 -7.95
C SER A 209 -12.85 12.13 -7.35
N SER A 210 -11.68 11.50 -7.51
CA SER A 210 -11.47 10.10 -7.12
C SER A 210 -11.04 9.93 -5.65
N ILE A 211 -10.01 10.66 -5.20
CA ILE A 211 -9.42 10.48 -3.86
C ILE A 211 -10.19 11.28 -2.79
N ARG A 212 -10.69 12.47 -3.13
CA ARG A 212 -11.44 13.34 -2.20
C ARG A 212 -12.82 12.78 -1.84
N ARG A 213 -13.43 11.95 -2.70
CA ARG A 213 -14.71 11.28 -2.41
C ARG A 213 -14.60 10.25 -1.27
N LYS A 214 -13.42 9.65 -1.04
CA LYS A 214 -13.17 8.81 0.16
C LYS A 214 -13.36 9.60 1.47
N ARG A 215 -13.07 10.91 1.50
CA ARG A 215 -13.30 11.78 2.67
C ARG A 215 -14.75 12.23 2.86
N GLY A 216 -15.58 12.17 1.81
CA GLY A 216 -16.97 12.65 1.83
C GLY A 216 -18.04 11.59 2.08
N ILE A 217 -17.72 10.30 1.89
CA ILE A 217 -18.71 9.22 1.97
C ILE A 217 -18.94 8.74 3.43
N TRP A 218 -18.03 9.02 4.36
CA TRP A 218 -18.20 8.69 5.79
C TRP A 218 -18.91 9.77 6.63
N LYS A 219 -19.17 10.97 6.07
CA LYS A 219 -19.88 12.06 6.79
C LYS A 219 -21.33 12.28 6.38
N ARG A 220 -21.87 11.57 5.38
CA ARG A 220 -23.25 11.77 4.89
C ARG A 220 -24.25 10.65 5.17
N LEU A 221 -23.93 9.72 6.09
CA LEU A 221 -24.88 8.72 6.59
C LEU A 221 -25.15 8.80 8.10
N LYS A 222 -24.87 9.94 8.75
CA LYS A 222 -25.31 10.22 10.14
C LYS A 222 -26.29 11.40 10.30
N ASN A 223 -26.72 12.05 9.22
CA ASN A 223 -27.66 13.18 9.29
C ASN A 223 -28.76 13.14 8.22
N THR A 224 -29.39 11.99 8.05
CA THR A 224 -30.76 11.90 7.52
C THR A 224 -31.57 10.99 8.42
N GLY A 225 -31.67 11.39 9.69
CA GLY A 225 -32.86 11.11 10.47
C GLY A 225 -33.99 11.98 9.90
N LYS A 226 -34.94 11.32 9.25
CA LYS A 226 -36.34 11.68 9.28
C LYS A 226 -37.11 10.40 9.56
#